data_AF-A0A397S4B8-F1
#
_entry.id   AF-A0A397S4B8-F1
#
_cell.length_a   1.000
_cell.length_b   1.000
_cell.length_c   1.000
_cell.angle_alpha   90.00
_cell.angle_beta   90.00
_cell.angle_gamma   90.00
#
_symmetry.space_group_name_H-M   'P 1'
#
loop_
_entity.id
_entity.type
_entity.pdbx_description
1 polymer ?
#
loop_
_entity_poly.entity_id
_entity_poly.type
_entity_poly.pdbx_seq_one_letter_code
_entity_poly.pdbx_strand_id
1 'polypeptide(L)'
;GIGACGELNTADEFVGAMNVQQFGVYANPNNAPICNMCVKITGPKGTVKIKIVDKCPTCEFGDIDLSPVAFKVIGDEFQGRIPISWEGC
;
A
#
# COMPACT_ATOMS: atom_id res chain seq x y z
N GLY A 1 -2.76 -0.15 -12.50
CA GLY A 1 -3.50 0.91 -13.20
C GLY A 1 -2.96 2.27 -12.80
N ILE A 2 -3.70 3.34 -13.09
CA ILE A 2 -3.38 4.68 -12.56
C ILE A 2 -4.04 4.80 -11.19
N GLY A 3 -3.24 4.95 -10.14
CA GLY A 3 -3.71 5.13 -8.77
C GLY A 3 -3.97 6.60 -8.42
N ALA A 4 -4.38 6.85 -7.18
CA ALA A 4 -4.61 8.18 -6.61
C ALA A 4 -3.37 9.09 -6.63
N CYS A 5 -2.15 8.53 -6.77
CA CYS A 5 -0.94 9.32 -6.95
C CYS A 5 -0.67 9.75 -8.41
N GLY A 6 -1.52 9.35 -9.36
CA GLY A 6 -1.45 9.80 -10.75
C GLY A 6 -0.41 9.07 -11.61
N GLU A 7 0.28 8.06 -11.07
CA GLU A 7 1.26 7.25 -11.78
C GLU A 7 0.66 5.93 -12.26
N LEU A 8 1.09 5.46 -13.43
CA LEU A 8 0.78 4.12 -13.93
C LEU A 8 1.68 3.11 -13.21
N ASN A 9 1.07 2.20 -12.45
CA ASN A 9 1.76 1.11 -11.75
C ASN A 9 1.12 -0.24 -12.11
N THR A 10 1.86 -1.32 -12.02
CA THR A 10 1.40 -2.68 -12.35
C THR A 10 1.33 -3.58 -11.12
N ALA A 11 0.63 -4.72 -11.25
CA ALA A 11 0.50 -5.70 -10.18
C ALA A 11 1.82 -6.45 -9.88
N ASP A 12 2.82 -6.32 -10.76
CA ASP A 12 4.13 -6.96 -10.64
C ASP A 12 5.18 -6.05 -9.97
N GLU A 13 4.79 -4.85 -9.55
CA GLU A 13 5.61 -3.93 -8.78
C GLU A 13 5.34 -4.04 -7.27
N PHE A 14 6.35 -3.73 -6.45
CA PHE A 14 6.18 -3.62 -5.00
C PHE A 14 5.52 -2.29 -4.62
N VAL A 15 4.20 -2.25 -4.75
CA VAL A 15 3.38 -1.06 -4.51
C VAL A 15 2.19 -1.39 -3.62
N GLY A 16 1.60 -0.36 -3.02
CA GLY A 16 0.36 -0.50 -2.26
C GLY A 16 -0.49 0.77 -2.20
N ALA A 17 -1.71 0.61 -1.71
CA ALA A 17 -2.69 1.65 -1.50
C ALA A 17 -2.91 1.90 -0.01
N MET A 18 -2.79 3.15 0.44
CA MET A 18 -3.02 3.51 1.85
C MET A 18 -4.51 3.74 2.11
N ASN A 19 -5.00 3.38 3.30
CA ASN A 19 -6.36 3.71 3.74
C ASN A 19 -6.63 5.23 3.72
N VAL A 20 -7.91 5.61 3.66
CA VAL A 20 -8.31 7.02 3.52
C VAL A 20 -7.81 7.90 4.66
N GLN A 21 -7.89 7.42 5.90
CA GLN A 21 -7.55 8.21 7.08
C GLN A 21 -6.07 8.64 7.08
N GLN A 22 -5.17 7.74 6.64
CA GLN A 22 -3.73 8.00 6.61
C GLN A 22 -3.26 8.55 5.26
N PHE A 23 -3.98 8.27 4.17
CA PHE A 23 -3.73 8.91 2.89
C PHE A 23 -4.05 10.40 2.97
N GLY A 24 -5.19 10.77 3.58
CA GLY A 24 -5.67 12.14 3.67
C GLY A 24 -6.65 12.54 2.56
N VAL A 25 -7.14 13.79 2.63
CA VAL A 25 -8.06 14.38 1.64
C VAL A 25 -7.42 15.62 1.03
N TYR A 26 -7.24 15.60 -0.29
CA TYR A 26 -6.63 16.67 -1.07
C TYR A 26 -7.48 17.01 -2.29
N ALA A 27 -7.47 18.28 -2.69
CA ALA A 27 -8.18 18.73 -3.90
C ALA A 27 -7.66 18.02 -5.16
N ASN A 28 -6.36 17.77 -5.23
CA ASN A 28 -5.74 16.87 -6.19
C ASN A 28 -5.02 15.74 -5.41
N PRO A 29 -5.49 14.49 -5.49
CA PRO A 29 -4.90 13.38 -4.74
C PRO A 29 -3.46 13.08 -5.17
N ASN A 30 -3.06 13.46 -6.39
CA ASN A 30 -1.69 13.29 -6.88
C ASN A 30 -0.67 14.11 -6.07
N ASN A 31 -1.13 15.13 -5.34
CA ASN A 31 -0.30 15.98 -4.49
C ASN A 31 -0.29 15.53 -3.03
N ALA A 32 -0.88 14.38 -2.69
CA ALA A 32 -0.83 13.85 -1.34
C ALA A 32 0.63 13.60 -0.94
N PRO A 33 1.10 14.09 0.22
CA PRO A 33 2.49 13.91 0.66
C PRO A 33 2.92 12.45 0.74
N ILE A 34 1.97 11.53 0.99
CA ILE A 34 2.25 10.10 1.10
C ILE A 34 2.55 9.44 -0.24
N CYS A 35 2.21 10.09 -1.36
CA CYS A 35 2.52 9.55 -2.67
C CYS A 35 4.02 9.36 -2.85
N ASN A 36 4.39 8.20 -3.38
CA ASN A 36 5.77 7.75 -3.56
C ASN A 36 6.58 7.55 -2.27
N MET A 37 5.97 7.65 -1.08
CA MET A 37 6.64 7.26 0.16
C MET A 37 6.95 5.76 0.16
N CYS A 38 8.14 5.43 0.67
CA CYS A 38 8.55 4.06 0.92
C CYS A 38 8.05 3.62 2.28
N VAL A 39 7.43 2.45 2.31
CA VAL A 39 6.95 1.80 3.54
C VAL A 39 7.54 0.41 3.62
N LYS A 40 8.12 0.08 4.78
CA LYS A 40 8.57 -1.27 5.11
C LYS A 40 7.47 -1.97 5.90
N ILE A 41 6.97 -3.07 5.37
CA ILE A 41 5.84 -3.81 5.91
C ILE A 41 6.33 -5.19 6.36
N THR A 42 6.05 -5.55 7.60
CA THR A 42 6.32 -6.86 8.17
C THR A 42 5.01 -7.58 8.40
N GLY A 43 4.89 -8.78 7.84
CA GLY A 43 3.78 -9.71 8.05
C GLY A 43 4.28 -11.08 8.54
N PRO A 44 3.39 -12.08 8.63
CA PRO A 44 3.70 -13.38 9.23
C PRO A 44 4.85 -14.15 8.58
N LYS A 45 5.07 -13.98 7.27
CA LYS A 45 6.09 -14.73 6.51
C LYS A 45 7.38 -13.95 6.26
N GLY A 46 7.37 -12.63 6.45
CA GLY A 46 8.52 -11.83 6.04
C GLY A 46 8.29 -10.33 6.07
N THR A 47 9.19 -9.62 5.41
CA THR A 47 9.16 -8.16 5.31
C THR A 47 9.39 -7.74 3.87
N VAL A 48 8.62 -6.76 3.40
CA VAL A 48 8.71 -6.18 2.06
C VAL A 48 8.79 -4.67 2.15
N LYS A 49 9.51 -4.04 1.23
CA LYS A 49 9.47 -2.59 1.03
C LYS A 49 8.61 -2.29 -0.18
N ILE A 50 7.63 -1.40 -0.02
CA ILE A 50 6.72 -0.99 -1.10
C ILE A 50 6.71 0.53 -1.23
N LYS A 51 6.23 1.00 -2.38
CA LYS A 51 5.90 2.40 -2.64
C LYS A 51 4.39 2.61 -2.51
N ILE A 52 3.95 3.66 -1.81
CA ILE A 52 2.54 4.05 -1.78
C ILE A 52 2.20 4.80 -3.07
N VAL A 53 1.26 4.26 -3.85
CA VAL A 53 0.89 4.80 -5.18
C VAL A 53 -0.59 5.05 -5.36
N ASP A 54 -1.39 4.64 -4.37
CA ASP A 54 -2.84 4.69 -4.46
C ASP A 54 -3.49 4.89 -3.08
N LYS A 55 -4.80 5.10 -3.09
CA LYS A 55 -5.66 5.23 -1.92
C LYS A 55 -6.70 4.13 -1.97
N CYS A 56 -6.84 3.38 -0.87
CA CYS A 56 -7.89 2.38 -0.70
C CYS A 56 -9.10 2.98 0.05
N PRO A 57 -10.24 3.24 -0.61
CA PRO A 57 -11.39 3.90 0.02
C PRO A 57 -12.11 3.07 1.07
N THR A 58 -11.97 1.75 1.00
CA THR A 58 -12.69 0.77 1.83
C THR A 58 -11.81 0.15 2.92
N CYS A 59 -10.53 0.51 2.97
CA CYS A 59 -9.58 -0.01 3.94
C CYS A 59 -9.72 0.69 5.30
N GLU A 60 -9.54 -0.07 6.38
CA GLU A 60 -9.61 0.46 7.73
C GLU A 60 -8.33 1.22 8.12
N PHE A 61 -8.36 1.94 9.23
CA PHE A 61 -7.15 2.63 9.71
C PHE A 61 -6.04 1.61 9.98
N GLY A 62 -4.84 1.85 9.45
CA GLY A 62 -3.69 0.96 9.56
C GLY A 62 -3.55 -0.04 8.41
N ASP A 63 -4.59 -0.25 7.61
CA ASP A 63 -4.55 -1.13 6.44
C ASP A 63 -3.72 -0.52 5.31
N ILE A 64 -2.99 -1.39 4.60
CA ILE A 64 -2.36 -1.13 3.31
C ILE A 64 -2.77 -2.25 2.36
N ASP A 65 -3.41 -1.91 1.23
CA ASP A 65 -3.75 -2.88 0.18
C ASP A 65 -2.54 -3.07 -0.73
N LEU A 66 -2.06 -4.31 -0.86
CA LEU A 66 -0.78 -4.62 -1.50
C LEU A 66 -0.99 -5.19 -2.89
N SER A 67 -0.05 -4.90 -3.79
CA SER A 67 0.05 -5.68 -5.01
C SER A 67 0.24 -7.18 -4.69
N PRO A 68 -0.23 -8.09 -5.56
CA PRO A 68 -0.09 -9.53 -5.34
C PRO A 68 1.35 -9.96 -5.09
N VAL A 69 2.32 -9.38 -5.81
CA VAL A 69 3.74 -9.72 -5.63
C VAL A 69 4.29 -9.25 -4.27
N ALA A 70 3.83 -8.10 -3.74
CA ALA A 70 4.22 -7.64 -2.42
C ALA A 70 3.59 -8.49 -1.31
N PHE A 71 2.31 -8.84 -1.46
CA PHE A 71 1.59 -9.67 -0.50
C PHE A 71 2.24 -11.05 -0.34
N LYS A 72 2.62 -11.71 -1.45
CA LYS A 72 3.28 -13.02 -1.47
C LYS A 72 4.56 -13.09 -0.62
N VAL A 73 5.25 -11.98 -0.42
CA VAL A 73 6.48 -11.91 0.40
C VAL A 73 6.15 -12.03 1.89
N ILE A 74 5.02 -11.47 2.33
CA ILE A 74 4.69 -11.33 3.75
C ILE A 74 3.57 -12.27 4.22
N GLY A 75 2.80 -12.85 3.31
CA GLY A 75 1.63 -13.67 3.59
C GLY A 75 1.33 -14.72 2.53
N ASP A 76 0.31 -15.53 2.79
CA ASP A 76 -0.27 -16.46 1.81
C ASP A 76 -1.54 -15.85 1.22
N GLU A 77 -1.62 -15.74 -0.12
CA GLU A 77 -2.73 -15.07 -0.82
C GLU A 77 -4.11 -15.63 -0.44
N PHE A 78 -4.21 -16.91 -0.09
CA PHE A 78 -5.47 -17.51 0.34
C PHE A 78 -6.03 -16.92 1.64
N GLN A 79 -5.19 -16.24 2.44
CA GLN A 79 -5.64 -15.57 3.66
C GLN A 79 -6.42 -14.28 3.35
N GLY A 80 -6.15 -13.64 2.20
CA GLY A 80 -6.79 -12.40 1.75
C GLY A 80 -6.42 -11.15 2.57
N ARG A 81 -6.41 -11.25 3.90
CA ARG A 81 -6.00 -10.22 4.85
C ARG A 81 -5.16 -10.85 5.95
N ILE A 82 -4.09 -10.18 6.34
CA ILE A 82 -3.16 -10.64 7.37
C ILE A 82 -2.80 -9.48 8.30
N PRO A 83 -2.51 -9.76 9.58
CA PRO A 83 -1.98 -8.74 10.48
C PRO A 83 -0.60 -8.29 9.99
N ILE A 84 -0.38 -6.98 9.96
CA ILE A 84 0.89 -6.36 9.58
C ILE A 84 1.31 -5.30 10.59
N SER A 85 2.60 -5.03 10.64
CA SER A 85 3.17 -3.80 11.19
C SER A 85 3.97 -3.11 10.10
N TRP A 86 4.00 -1.78 10.11
CA TRP A 86 4.74 -1.04 9.10
C TRP A 86 5.33 0.26 9.62
N GLU A 87 6.42 0.66 8.98
CA GLU A 87 7.21 1.85 9.31
C GLU A 87 7.70 2.53 8.02
N GLY A 88 8.04 3.81 8.10
CA GLY A 88 8.71 4.50 7.01
C GLY A 88 10.07 3.87 6.73
N CYS A 89 10.46 3.87 5.46
CA CYS A 89 11.87 3.83 5.09
C CYS A 89 12.48 5.23 5.31
#